data_AF-A0A956B0N1-F1
#
_entry.id   AF-A0A956B0N1-F1
#
_cell.length_a   1.000
_cell.length_b   1.000
_cell.length_c   1.000
_cell.angle_alpha   90.00
_cell.angle_beta   90.00
_cell.angle_gamma   90.00
#
_symmetry.space_group_name_H-M   'P 1'
#
loop_
_entity.id
_entity.type
_entity.pdbx_description
1 polymer ?
#
loop_
_entity_poly.entity_id
_entity_poly.type
_entity_poly.pdbx_seq_one_letter_code
_entity_poly.pdbx_strand_id
1 'polypeptide(L)'
;ADGGRVVLLMDGHGGERLDDALAAEGLGVARRLSIHPRPGTPPTFHVAVAQRGRRGAVEPEPLTMRGALGPGWSPWYAALRDRLDLP
;
A
#
# COMPACT_ATOMS: atom_id res chain seq x y z
N ALA A 1 -7.59 22.28 -12.49
CA ALA A 1 -7.70 21.94 -11.06
C ALA A 1 -6.64 20.91 -10.78
N ASP A 2 -5.58 21.31 -10.07
CA ASP A 2 -4.38 20.49 -9.95
C ASP A 2 -4.68 19.25 -9.10
N GLY A 3 -4.82 18.12 -9.78
CA GLY A 3 -5.13 16.80 -9.24
C GLY A 3 -3.94 16.19 -8.50
N GLY A 4 -3.36 16.95 -7.56
CA GLY A 4 -2.25 16.52 -6.73
C GLY A 4 -2.58 15.24 -5.99
N ARG A 5 -1.62 14.32 -5.97
CA ARG A 5 -1.69 13.05 -5.26
C ARG A 5 -0.65 13.04 -4.16
N VAL A 6 -1.01 12.49 -3.03
CA VAL A 6 -0.07 12.19 -1.94
C VAL A 6 0.06 10.68 -1.85
N VAL A 7 1.30 10.19 -1.72
CA VAL A 7 1.59 8.78 -1.48
C VAL A 7 2.10 8.64 -0.07
N LEU A 8 1.48 7.75 0.71
CA LEU A 8 1.78 7.52 2.11
C LEU A 8 2.26 6.07 2.28
N LEU A 9 3.34 5.89 3.03
CA LEU A 9 3.82 4.59 3.51
C LEU A 9 3.62 4.54 5.03
N MET A 10 2.95 3.50 5.51
CA MET A 10 2.66 3.31 6.92
C MET A 10 3.04 1.90 7.35
N ASP A 11 3.18 1.69 8.66
CA ASP A 11 3.25 0.33 9.20
C ASP A 11 1.95 -0.45 8.96
N GLY A 12 2.03 -1.78 9.09
CA GLY A 12 0.91 -2.68 8.87
C GLY A 12 -0.25 -2.57 9.88
N HIS A 13 -0.07 -1.86 11.00
CA HIS A 13 -1.04 -1.77 12.09
C HIS A 13 -1.92 -0.50 11.98
N GLY A 14 -1.47 0.53 11.26
CA GLY A 14 -2.10 1.84 11.21
C GLY A 14 -3.24 2.05 10.18
N GLY A 15 -3.67 1.01 9.45
CA GLY A 15 -4.58 1.13 8.30
C GLY A 15 -5.90 1.87 8.56
N GLU A 16 -6.49 1.67 9.74
CA GLU A 16 -7.80 2.22 10.11
C GLU A 16 -7.77 3.72 10.39
N ARG A 17 -6.67 4.24 10.96
CA ARG A 17 -6.55 5.67 11.32
C ARG A 17 -6.30 6.57 10.10
N LEU A 18 -5.91 5.98 8.98
CA LEU A 18 -5.53 6.71 7.79
C LEU A 18 -6.72 7.40 7.10
N ASP A 19 -7.86 6.72 7.03
CA ASP A 19 -9.03 7.25 6.32
C ASP A 19 -9.57 8.50 7.03
N ASP A 20 -9.65 8.46 8.36
CA ASP A 20 -10.07 9.59 9.18
C ASP A 20 -9.09 10.77 9.06
N ALA A 21 -7.78 10.50 9.13
CA ALA A 21 -6.75 11.53 9.01
C ALA A 21 -6.77 12.21 7.63
N LEU A 22 -6.97 11.45 6.55
CA LEU A 22 -7.09 12.00 5.21
C LEU A 22 -8.39 12.79 5.02
N ALA A 23 -9.50 12.29 5.58
CA ALA A 23 -10.79 12.95 5.51
C ALA A 23 -10.77 14.33 6.19
N ALA A 24 -10.08 14.46 7.33
CA ALA A 24 -9.88 15.74 8.02
C ALA A 24 -9.17 16.79 7.13
N GLU A 25 -8.31 16.34 6.20
CA GLU A 25 -7.59 17.18 5.24
C GLU A 25 -8.31 17.34 3.89
N GLY A 26 -9.56 16.85 3.78
CA GLY A 26 -10.34 16.88 2.55
C GLY A 26 -9.81 15.96 1.44
N LEU A 27 -9.01 14.96 1.82
CA LEU A 27 -8.47 13.93 0.94
C LEU A 27 -9.28 12.63 1.10
N GLY A 28 -9.31 11.83 0.04
CA GLY A 28 -9.81 10.46 0.08
C GLY A 28 -8.79 9.50 -0.52
N VAL A 29 -8.76 8.27 -0.01
CA VAL A 29 -7.93 7.21 -0.58
C VAL A 29 -8.46 6.82 -1.97
N ALA A 30 -7.57 6.80 -2.96
CA ALA A 30 -7.85 6.38 -4.32
C ALA A 30 -7.34 4.96 -4.60
N ARG A 31 -6.28 4.53 -3.92
CA ARG A 31 -5.72 3.18 -3.97
C ARG A 31 -5.04 2.86 -2.65
N ARG A 32 -5.16 1.62 -2.18
CA ARG A 32 -4.49 1.11 -0.99
C ARG A 32 -3.88 -0.25 -1.30
N LEU A 33 -2.61 -0.43 -0.97
CA LEU A 33 -1.88 -1.69 -1.06
C LEU A 33 -1.53 -2.15 0.35
N SER A 34 -1.82 -3.40 0.67
CA SER A 34 -1.32 -4.06 1.88
C SER A 34 -0.13 -4.94 1.50
N ILE A 35 1.05 -4.65 2.00
CA ILE A 35 2.27 -5.41 1.68
C ILE A 35 2.53 -6.43 2.78
N HIS A 36 2.45 -7.70 2.44
CA HIS A 36 2.61 -8.84 3.34
C HIS A 36 3.95 -9.55 3.10
N PRO A 37 4.63 -10.05 4.14
CA PRO A 37 5.81 -10.89 3.95
C PRO A 37 5.53 -12.16 3.14
N ARG A 38 4.44 -12.84 3.48
CA ARG A 38 3.99 -14.09 2.88
C ARG A 38 2.45 -14.11 2.78
N PRO A 39 1.87 -15.02 1.98
CA PRO A 39 0.43 -15.24 2.02
C PRO A 39 -0.05 -15.60 3.44
N GLY A 40 -1.16 -15.02 3.88
CA GLY A 40 -1.80 -15.31 5.16
C GLY A 40 -1.13 -14.67 6.39
N THR A 41 0.01 -13.99 6.26
CA THR A 41 0.62 -13.25 7.37
C THR A 41 0.08 -11.82 7.46
N PRO A 42 0.10 -11.17 8.64
CA PRO A 42 -0.23 -9.74 8.76
C PRO A 42 0.63 -8.87 7.82
N PRO A 43 0.11 -7.72 7.35
CA PRO A 43 0.88 -6.80 6.52
C PRO A 43 2.04 -6.20 7.32
N THR A 44 3.18 -5.97 6.66
CA THR A 44 4.29 -5.20 7.22
C THR A 44 4.07 -3.71 6.98
N PHE A 45 3.53 -3.35 5.82
CA PHE A 45 3.30 -1.97 5.43
C PHE A 45 1.97 -1.82 4.71
N HIS A 46 1.42 -0.61 4.78
CA HIS A 46 0.37 -0.14 3.88
C HIS A 46 0.93 0.98 3.01
N VAL A 47 0.59 0.97 1.72
CA VAL A 47 0.84 2.09 0.80
C VAL A 47 -0.49 2.63 0.32
N ALA A 48 -0.73 3.92 0.52
CA ALA A 48 -1.96 4.57 0.08
C ALA A 48 -1.66 5.74 -0.85
N VAL A 49 -2.48 5.87 -1.89
CA VAL A 49 -2.50 7.04 -2.77
C VAL A 49 -3.77 7.82 -2.43
N ALA A 50 -3.62 9.05 -1.95
CA ALA A 50 -4.71 9.93 -1.59
C ALA A 50 -4.85 11.08 -2.57
N GLN A 51 -6.09 11.54 -2.79
CA GLN A 51 -6.41 12.64 -3.69
C GLN A 51 -7.60 13.44 -3.16
N ARG A 52 -7.60 14.76 -3.39
CA ARG A 52 -8.70 15.64 -3.00
C ARG A 52 -10.00 15.26 -3.72
N GLY A 53 -11.10 15.28 -2.98
CA GLY A 53 -12.44 15.02 -3.52
C GLY A 53 -12.73 13.54 -3.82
N ARG A 54 -11.81 12.62 -3.55
CA ARG A 54 -12.13 11.19 -3.53
C ARG A 54 -13.01 10.86 -2.34
N ARG A 55 -13.93 9.92 -2.56
CA ARG A 55 -14.94 9.48 -1.60
C ARG A 55 -15.12 7.98 -1.72
N GLY A 56 -15.56 7.35 -0.64
CA GLY A 56 -15.83 5.92 -0.56
C GLY A 56 -14.66 5.14 0.02
N ALA A 57 -14.99 4.02 0.68
CA ALA A 57 -14.01 3.08 1.18
C ALA A 57 -13.27 2.42 0.00
N VAL A 58 -11.97 2.20 0.17
CA VAL A 58 -11.13 1.47 -0.78
C VAL A 58 -10.60 0.24 -0.06
N GLU A 59 -11.02 -0.92 -0.54
CA GLU A 59 -10.48 -2.19 -0.05
C GLU A 59 -8.98 -2.28 -0.36
N PRO A 60 -8.15 -2.65 0.63
CA PRO A 60 -6.73 -2.84 0.39
C PRO A 60 -6.46 -3.98 -0.58
N GLU A 61 -5.65 -3.73 -1.62
CA GLU A 61 -5.13 -4.76 -2.52
C GLU A 61 -3.93 -5.45 -1.86
N PRO A 62 -4.00 -6.76 -1.54
CA PRO A 62 -2.89 -7.45 -0.90
C PRO A 62 -1.79 -7.80 -1.91
N LEU A 63 -0.55 -7.47 -1.57
CA LEU A 63 0.66 -7.85 -2.30
C LEU A 63 1.61 -8.60 -1.36
N THR A 64 2.16 -9.72 -1.81
CA THR A 64 3.09 -10.53 -1.00
C THR A 64 4.52 -10.39 -1.49
N MET A 65 5.48 -10.16 -0.59
CA MET A 65 6.89 -10.02 -0.94
C MET A 65 7.51 -11.37 -1.36
N ARG A 66 7.09 -12.48 -0.74
CA ARG A 66 7.55 -13.83 -1.05
C ARG A 66 6.43 -14.72 -1.58
N GLY A 67 6.81 -15.70 -2.39
CA GLY A 67 5.91 -16.76 -2.86
C GLY A 67 5.43 -17.68 -1.73
N ALA A 68 4.36 -18.44 -2.01
CA ALA A 68 3.76 -19.36 -1.05
C ALA A 68 4.67 -20.55 -0.66
N LEU A 69 5.45 -21.06 -1.61
CA LEU A 69 6.11 -22.38 -1.51
C LEU A 69 7.65 -22.34 -1.63
N GLY A 70 8.29 -21.19 -1.42
CA GLY A 70 9.74 -21.11 -1.57
C GLY A 70 10.41 -19.91 -0.87
N PRO A 71 11.74 -19.85 -0.91
CA PRO A 71 12.52 -18.71 -0.40
C PRO A 71 12.49 -17.51 -1.35
N GLY A 72 12.06 -17.70 -2.60
CA GLY A 72 12.08 -16.67 -3.64
C GLY A 72 11.14 -15.48 -3.39
N TRP A 73 11.54 -14.33 -3.93
CA TRP A 73 10.69 -13.15 -4.04
C TRP A 73 9.52 -13.42 -4.99
N SER A 74 8.38 -12.76 -4.75
CA SER A 74 7.30 -12.75 -5.72
C SER A 74 7.74 -12.01 -6.99
N PRO A 75 7.13 -12.31 -8.16
CA PRO A 75 7.53 -11.66 -9.41
C PRO A 75 7.48 -10.13 -9.38
N TRP A 76 6.45 -9.56 -8.74
CA TRP A 76 6.32 -8.10 -8.64
C TRP A 76 7.41 -7.48 -7.73
N TYR A 77 7.76 -8.17 -6.62
CA TYR A 77 8.73 -7.65 -5.67
C TYR A 77 10.16 -7.83 -6.20
N ALA A 78 10.44 -8.92 -6.92
CA ALA A 78 11.69 -9.10 -7.65
C ALA A 78 11.90 -7.96 -8.67
N ALA A 79 10.91 -7.70 -9.53
CA ALA A 79 10.98 -6.60 -10.50
C ALA A 79 11.14 -5.21 -9.85
N LEU A 80 10.52 -4.98 -8.68
CA LEU A 80 10.70 -3.75 -7.92
C LEU A 80 12.14 -3.62 -7.41
N ARG A 81 12.71 -4.69 -6.86
CA ARG A 81 14.10 -4.71 -6.35
C ARG A 81 15.11 -4.47 -7.46
N ASP A 82 14.93 -5.13 -8.61
CA ASP A 82 15.79 -4.93 -9.79
C ASP A 82 15.75 -3.47 -10.26
N ARG A 83 14.55 -2.85 -10.27
CA ARG A 83 14.39 -1.44 -10.66
C ARG A 83 15.02 -0.46 -9.67
N LEU A 84 15.04 -0.81 -8.39
CA LEU A 84 15.59 0.03 -7.32
C LEU A 84 17.07 -0.26 -7.02
N ASP A 85 17.69 -1.17 -7.79
CA ASP A 85 19.07 -1.63 -7.59
C ASP A 85 19.32 -2.09 -6.14
N LEU A 86 18.35 -2.81 -5.57
CA LEU A 86 18.42 -3.31 -4.20
C LEU A 86 19.09 -4.69 -4.17
N PRO A 87 20.11 -4.91 -3.31
CA PRO A 87 20.82 -6.19 -3.19
C PRO A 87 19.90 -7.27 -2.64
#